data_AF-A0A661Q8K0-F1
#
_entry.id   AF-A0A661Q8K0-F1
#
_cell.length_a   1.000
_cell.length_b   1.000
_cell.length_c   1.000
_cell.angle_alpha   90.00
_cell.angle_beta   90.00
_cell.angle_gamma   90.00
#
_symmetry.space_group_name_H-M   'P 1'
#
loop_
_entity.id
_entity.type
_entity.pdbx_description
1 polymer ?
#
loop_
_entity_poly.entity_id
_entity_poly.type
_entity_poly.pdbx_seq_one_letter_code
_entity_poly.pdbx_strand_id
1 'polypeptide(L)'
;MKKSVDSLVKIMSKREIEEEFIKKLSIVSSNLFKIFNLFIPKKKPPTREICFTLMKELEEVETFLDDYGASQNKDFFYLRELIGSMRWINIALFHCLHISARISNYIL
;
A
#
# COMPACT_ATOMS: atom_id res chain seq x y z
N MET A 1 27.35 11.85 -20.92
CA MET A 1 26.54 12.38 -19.81
C MET A 1 26.41 11.31 -18.73
N LYS A 2 27.13 11.44 -17.61
CA LYS A 2 26.89 10.62 -16.42
C LYS A 2 25.56 11.09 -15.82
N LYS A 3 24.52 10.24 -15.81
CA LYS A 3 23.36 10.46 -14.93
C LYS A 3 23.92 10.57 -13.51
N SER A 4 23.77 11.72 -12.86
CA SER A 4 24.05 11.79 -11.43
C SER A 4 23.12 10.78 -10.77
N VAL A 5 23.73 9.81 -10.09
CA VAL A 5 23.05 8.89 -9.18
C VAL A 5 22.76 9.69 -7.92
N ASP A 6 21.98 10.76 -8.06
CA ASP A 6 21.30 11.34 -6.92
C ASP A 6 20.40 10.23 -6.44
N SER A 7 20.69 9.68 -5.26
CA SER A 7 19.92 8.60 -4.68
C SER A 7 18.44 8.93 -4.82
N LEU A 8 17.64 8.01 -5.38
CA LEU A 8 16.18 8.19 -5.55
C LEU A 8 15.49 8.66 -4.25
N VAL A 9 16.14 8.44 -3.11
CA VAL A 9 15.81 8.91 -1.78
C VAL A 9 16.06 10.42 -1.60
N LYS A 10 14.97 11.20 -1.48
CA LYS A 10 15.01 12.58 -0.98
C LYS A 10 15.09 12.59 0.56
N ILE A 11 16.21 13.06 1.14
CA ILE A 11 16.26 13.38 2.57
C ILE A 11 15.52 14.70 2.79
N MET A 12 14.38 14.64 3.49
CA MET A 12 13.53 15.81 3.73
C MET A 12 13.84 16.51 5.06
N SER A 13 13.79 17.84 5.05
CA SER A 13 13.72 18.65 6.27
C SER A 13 12.35 18.55 6.95
N LYS A 14 12.28 18.91 8.24
CA LYS A 14 11.01 18.96 9.00
C LYS A 14 9.94 19.81 8.30
N ARG A 15 10.34 20.94 7.72
CA ARG A 15 9.44 21.83 6.99
C ARG A 15 8.87 21.16 5.74
N GLU A 16 9.70 20.48 4.96
CA GLU A 16 9.25 19.74 3.77
C GLU A 16 8.32 18.57 4.15
N ILE A 17 8.57 17.92 5.29
CA ILE A 17 7.68 16.89 5.81
C ILE A 17 6.28 17.46 6.06
N GLU A 18 6.20 18.57 6.79
CA GLU A 18 4.94 19.20 7.21
C GLU A 18 4.20 19.86 6.04
N GLU A 19 4.91 20.60 5.18
CA GLU A 19 4.29 21.44 4.15
C GLU A 19 4.03 20.71 2.82
N GLU A 20 4.81 19.66 2.51
CA GLU A 20 4.81 18.97 1.22
C GLU A 20 4.48 17.48 1.34
N PHE A 21 5.26 16.72 2.11
CA PHE A 21 5.16 15.25 2.16
C PHE A 21 3.82 14.79 2.71
N ILE A 22 3.39 15.31 3.87
CA ILE A 22 2.12 14.90 4.49
C ILE A 22 0.93 15.18 3.56
N LYS A 23 0.95 16.32 2.84
CA LYS A 23 -0.09 16.64 1.86
C LYS A 23 -0.11 15.65 0.71
N LYS A 24 1.05 15.33 0.14
CA LYS A 24 1.16 14.33 -0.93
C LYS A 24 0.78 12.93 -0.47
N LEU A 25 1.21 12.54 0.73
CA LEU A 25 0.85 11.27 1.37
C LEU A 25 -0.67 11.17 1.55
N SER A 26 -1.33 12.25 1.98
CA SER A 26 -2.78 12.29 2.10
C SER A 26 -3.49 12.13 0.75
N ILE A 27 -2.91 12.66 -0.33
CA ILE A 27 -3.49 12.53 -1.67
C ILE A 27 -3.37 11.09 -2.18
N VAL A 28 -2.16 10.52 -2.15
CA VAL A 28 -1.89 9.17 -2.66
C VAL A 28 -2.63 8.10 -1.84
N SER A 29 -2.77 8.27 -0.53
CA SER A 29 -3.51 7.32 0.33
C SER A 29 -5.03 7.50 0.29
N SER A 30 -5.55 8.56 -0.35
CA SER A 30 -6.97 8.91 -0.26
C SER A 30 -7.90 7.81 -0.77
N ASN A 31 -7.54 7.13 -1.85
CA ASN A 31 -8.34 6.05 -2.42
C ASN A 31 -8.26 4.77 -1.57
N LEU A 32 -7.09 4.45 -1.02
CA LEU A 32 -6.93 3.38 -0.03
C LEU A 32 -7.90 3.55 1.15
N PHE A 33 -7.96 4.76 1.73
CA PHE A 33 -8.91 5.05 2.81
C PHE A 33 -10.37 4.98 2.38
N LYS A 34 -10.71 5.40 1.16
CA LYS A 34 -12.09 5.22 0.62
C LYS A 34 -12.47 3.74 0.56
N ILE A 35 -11.57 2.87 0.08
CA ILE A 35 -11.82 1.43 0.02
C ILE A 35 -12.04 0.87 1.43
N PHE A 36 -11.17 1.23 2.39
CA PHE A 36 -11.32 0.80 3.78
C PHE A 36 -12.65 1.26 4.39
N ASN A 37 -13.03 2.52 4.20
CA ASN A 37 -14.29 3.06 4.72
C ASN A 37 -15.52 2.39 4.09
N LEU A 38 -15.44 1.96 2.83
CA LEU A 38 -16.51 1.22 2.17
C LEU A 38 -16.60 -0.24 2.61
N PHE A 39 -15.48 -0.84 3.00
CA PHE A 39 -15.36 -2.27 3.23
C PHE A 39 -15.40 -2.67 4.72
N ILE A 40 -14.66 -1.99 5.59
CA ILE A 40 -14.55 -2.32 7.03
C ILE A 40 -15.93 -2.45 7.71
N PRO A 41 -16.91 -1.55 7.48
CA PRO A 41 -18.22 -1.64 8.13
C PRO A 41 -19.02 -2.90 7.75
N LYS A 42 -18.74 -3.50 6.58
CA LYS A 42 -19.52 -4.63 6.06
C LYS A 42 -19.29 -5.94 6.81
N LYS A 43 -18.17 -6.07 7.55
CA LYS A 43 -17.79 -7.27 8.32
C LYS A 43 -17.90 -8.59 7.52
N LYS A 44 -17.68 -8.52 6.20
CA LYS A 44 -17.68 -9.67 5.29
C LYS A 44 -16.29 -9.82 4.69
N PRO A 45 -15.88 -11.02 4.26
CA PRO A 45 -14.66 -11.19 3.48
C PRO A 45 -14.69 -10.31 2.22
N PRO A 46 -13.53 -9.78 1.78
CA PRO A 46 -13.47 -8.99 0.55
C PRO A 46 -13.70 -9.90 -0.66
N THR A 47 -14.22 -9.32 -1.74
CA THR A 47 -14.26 -10.02 -3.03
C THR A 47 -12.87 -9.99 -3.66
N ARG A 48 -12.65 -10.80 -4.70
CA ARG A 48 -11.38 -10.79 -5.45
C ARG A 48 -11.11 -9.43 -6.10
N GLU A 49 -12.15 -8.77 -6.58
CA GLU A 49 -12.08 -7.44 -7.20
C GLU A 49 -11.67 -6.37 -6.18
N ILE A 50 -12.17 -6.47 -4.94
CA ILE A 50 -11.76 -5.59 -3.83
C ILE A 50 -10.28 -5.85 -3.50
N CYS A 51 -9.86 -7.12 -3.38
CA CYS A 51 -8.46 -7.45 -3.10
C CYS A 51 -7.53 -6.95 -4.22
N PHE A 52 -7.93 -7.12 -5.48
CA PHE A 52 -7.14 -6.64 -6.62
C PHE A 52 -7.00 -5.11 -6.61
N THR A 53 -8.09 -4.38 -6.35
CA THR A 53 -8.05 -2.92 -6.20
C THR A 53 -7.15 -2.51 -5.03
N LEU A 54 -7.31 -3.17 -3.87
CA LEU A 54 -6.51 -2.89 -2.68
C LEU A 54 -5.02 -3.11 -2.91
N MET A 55 -4.65 -4.13 -3.70
CA MET A 55 -3.26 -4.41 -4.05
C MET A 55 -2.61 -3.23 -4.75
N LYS A 56 -3.29 -2.65 -5.75
CA LYS A 56 -2.81 -1.49 -6.50
C LYS A 56 -2.63 -0.27 -5.61
N GLU A 57 -3.63 0.04 -4.78
CA GLU A 57 -3.56 1.22 -3.90
C GLU A 57 -2.46 1.09 -2.83
N LEU A 58 -2.25 -0.12 -2.29
CA LEU A 58 -1.16 -0.37 -1.34
C LEU A 58 0.21 -0.25 -2.00
N GLU A 59 0.36 -0.75 -3.23
CA GLU A 59 1.60 -0.61 -4.02
C GLU A 59 1.92 0.85 -4.34
N GLU A 60 0.91 1.65 -4.70
CA GLU A 60 1.08 3.08 -4.97
C GLU A 60 1.56 3.84 -3.72
N VAL A 61 0.95 3.56 -2.56
CA VAL A 61 1.38 4.17 -1.28
C VAL A 61 2.77 3.68 -0.86
N GLU A 62 3.08 2.39 -0.99
CA GLU A 62 4.41 1.84 -0.65
C GLU A 62 5.50 2.49 -1.53
N THR A 63 5.24 2.57 -2.83
CA THR A 63 6.17 3.19 -3.80
C THR A 63 6.40 4.66 -3.44
N PHE A 64 5.34 5.41 -3.14
CA PHE A 64 5.47 6.79 -2.68
C PHE A 64 6.33 6.89 -1.41
N LEU A 65 6.13 6.02 -0.43
CA LEU A 65 6.92 6.04 0.80
C LEU A 65 8.40 5.73 0.51
N ASP A 66 8.68 4.76 -0.36
CA ASP A 66 10.04 4.38 -0.74
C ASP A 66 10.76 5.48 -1.55
N ASP A 67 10.06 6.17 -2.47
CA ASP A 67 10.59 7.30 -3.23
C ASP A 67 11.03 8.47 -2.33
N TYR A 68 10.35 8.67 -1.20
CA TYR A 68 10.74 9.67 -0.19
C TYR A 68 11.65 9.12 0.90
N GLY A 69 12.21 7.91 0.71
CA GLY A 69 13.18 7.33 1.62
C GLY A 69 12.63 6.89 2.97
N ALA A 70 11.33 6.59 3.08
CA ALA A 70 10.73 6.18 4.35
C ALA A 70 11.41 4.94 4.96
N SER A 71 11.98 4.06 4.14
CA SER A 71 12.78 2.91 4.60
C SER A 71 14.02 3.27 5.40
N GLN A 72 14.52 4.52 5.27
CA GLN A 72 15.68 5.04 6.00
C GLN A 72 15.31 6.15 7.00
N ASN A 73 14.04 6.57 7.04
CA ASN A 73 13.54 7.59 7.94
C ASN A 73 12.75 6.94 9.09
N LYS A 74 13.27 7.02 10.33
CA LYS A 74 12.65 6.42 11.51
C LYS A 74 11.22 6.89 11.79
N ASP A 75 10.85 8.10 11.35
CA ASP A 75 9.51 8.65 11.57
C ASP A 75 8.45 7.95 10.69
N PHE A 76 8.85 7.50 9.49
CA PHE A 76 7.94 6.90 8.50
C PHE A 76 8.22 5.42 8.22
N PHE A 77 9.31 4.88 8.76
CA PHE A 77 9.69 3.48 8.61
C PHE A 77 8.56 2.53 8.99
N TYR A 78 7.95 2.72 10.16
CA TYR A 78 6.86 1.85 10.61
C TYR A 78 5.61 1.94 9.74
N LEU A 79 5.28 3.13 9.21
CA LEU A 79 4.18 3.28 8.27
C LEU A 79 4.47 2.52 6.96
N ARG A 80 5.69 2.65 6.44
CA ARG A 80 6.14 1.93 5.25
C ARG A 80 6.04 0.42 5.43
N GLU A 81 6.54 -0.10 6.54
CA GLU A 81 6.45 -1.54 6.86
C GLU A 81 5.01 -2.02 7.04
N LEU A 82 4.14 -1.19 7.61
CA LEU A 82 2.72 -1.50 7.73
C LEU A 82 2.04 -1.62 6.36
N ILE A 83 2.28 -0.67 5.46
CA ILE A 83 1.72 -0.69 4.10
C ILE A 83 2.24 -1.91 3.32
N GLY A 84 3.54 -2.19 3.40
CA GLY A 84 4.13 -3.39 2.78
C GLY A 84 3.52 -4.68 3.33
N SER A 85 3.34 -4.76 4.66
CA SER A 85 2.70 -5.91 5.31
C SER A 85 1.25 -6.09 4.86
N MET A 86 0.48 -5.00 4.79
CA MET A 86 -0.89 -5.03 4.26
C MET A 86 -0.92 -5.54 2.81
N ARG A 87 0.04 -5.14 1.98
CA ARG A 87 0.12 -5.61 0.58
C ARG A 87 0.33 -7.11 0.51
N TRP A 88 1.27 -7.66 1.28
CA TRP A 88 1.53 -9.09 1.31
C TRP A 88 0.36 -9.91 1.88
N ILE A 89 -0.27 -9.42 2.95
CA ILE A 89 -1.48 -10.06 3.50
C ILE A 89 -2.61 -10.07 2.47
N ASN A 90 -2.81 -8.97 1.74
CA ASN A 90 -3.83 -8.87 0.70
C ASN A 90 -3.55 -9.83 -0.48
N ILE A 91 -2.29 -10.00 -0.90
CA ILE A 91 -1.90 -10.98 -1.92
C ILE A 91 -2.25 -12.39 -1.46
N ALA A 92 -1.89 -12.76 -0.22
CA ALA A 92 -2.22 -14.06 0.35
C ALA A 92 -3.74 -14.28 0.36
N LEU A 93 -4.51 -13.28 0.80
CA LEU A 93 -5.97 -13.32 0.83
C LEU A 93 -6.57 -13.51 -0.57
N PHE A 94 -6.06 -12.80 -1.59
CA PHE A 94 -6.50 -12.95 -2.97
C PHE A 94 -6.32 -14.39 -3.47
N HIS A 95 -5.18 -15.02 -3.18
CA HIS A 95 -4.93 -16.42 -3.54
C HIS A 95 -5.84 -17.39 -2.76
N CYS A 96 -6.06 -17.16 -1.47
CA CYS A 96 -6.99 -17.96 -0.67
C CYS A 96 -8.42 -17.91 -1.23
N LEU A 97 -8.90 -16.72 -1.63
CA LEU A 97 -10.21 -16.57 -2.29
C LEU A 97 -10.26 -17.31 -3.64
N HIS A 98 -9.16 -17.30 -4.39
CA HIS A 98 -9.07 -18.04 -5.65
C HIS A 98 -9.17 -19.55 -5.42
N ILE A 99 -8.44 -20.09 -4.45
CA ILE A 99 -8.48 -21.51 -4.07
C ILE A 99 -9.88 -21.88 -3.58
N SER A 100 -10.45 -21.09 -2.67
CA SER A 100 -11.78 -21.34 -2.10
C SER A 100 -12.88 -21.39 -3.16
N ALA A 101 -12.78 -20.57 -4.23
CA ALA A 101 -13.74 -20.58 -5.32
C ALA A 101 -13.60 -21.80 -6.26
N ARG A 102 -12.49 -22.53 -6.17
CA ARG A 102 -12.18 -23.69 -7.03
C ARG A 102 -12.33 -25.02 -6.31
N ILE A 103 -12.18 -25.05 -4.98
CA ILE A 103 -12.12 -26.28 -4.20
C ILE A 103 -13.36 -27.17 -4.39
N SER A 104 -14.54 -26.57 -4.54
CA SER A 104 -15.79 -27.29 -4.83
C SER A 104 -15.75 -28.06 -6.15
N ASN A 105 -14.95 -27.62 -7.12
CA ASN A 105 -14.83 -28.27 -8.43
C ASN A 105 -13.88 -29.47 -8.41
N TYR A 106 -13.11 -29.67 -7.33
CA TYR A 106 -12.19 -30.79 -7.15
C TYR A 106 -12.71 -31.88 -6.21
N ILE A 107 -13.81 -31.62 -5.51
CA ILE A 107 -14.43 -32.54 -4.55
C ILE A 107 -15.59 -33.34 -5.20
N LEU A 108 -15.88 -33.08 -6.49
CA LEU A 108 -16.85 -33.81 -7.31
C LEU A 108 -16.20 -34.96 -8.09
#